data_AF-A0A2E6H4S3-F1
#
_entry.id   AF-A0A2E6H4S3-F1
#
_cell.length_a   1.000
_cell.length_b   1.000
_cell.length_c   1.000
_cell.angle_alpha   90.00
_cell.angle_beta   90.00
_cell.angle_gamma   90.00
#
_symmetry.space_group_name_H-M   'P 1'
#
loop_
_entity.id
_entity.type
_entity.pdbx_description
1 polymer ?
#
loop_
_entity_poly.entity_id
_entity_poly.type
_entity_poly.pdbx_seq_one_letter_code
_entity_poly.pdbx_strand_id
1 'polypeptide(L)'
;MDIKLFLFLSSVTVIPLGLILKFSPWELPQIQFFFLGLLFVIRIVFYREEEYKKNLKPVAKAALQKKIGRVPSDPETIDYIDKKLAGRNVAFFVVIGLTFLVSIFA
;
A
#
# COMPACT_ATOMS: atom_id res chain seq x y z
N MET A 1 6.79 1.66 -7.78
CA MET A 1 6.18 0.84 -6.73
C MET A 1 6.87 1.16 -5.41
N ASP A 2 6.14 1.52 -4.36
CA ASP A 2 6.74 1.76 -3.04
C ASP A 2 7.14 0.41 -2.42
N ILE A 3 8.39 -0.01 -2.66
CA ILE A 3 8.91 -1.34 -2.26
C ILE A 3 8.80 -1.53 -0.74
N LYS A 4 9.05 -0.47 0.06
CA LYS A 4 8.95 -0.53 1.52
C LYS A 4 7.51 -0.87 1.98
N LEU A 5 6.52 -0.25 1.37
CA LEU A 5 5.12 -0.49 1.68
C LEU A 5 4.69 -1.89 1.21
N PHE A 6 5.12 -2.28 0.00
CA PHE A 6 4.86 -3.60 -0.54
C PHE A 6 5.40 -4.71 0.39
N LEU A 7 6.66 -4.59 0.84
CA LEU A 7 7.28 -5.53 1.77
C LEU A 7 6.57 -5.56 3.12
N PHE A 8 6.21 -4.40 3.68
CA PHE A 8 5.48 -4.33 4.93
C PHE A 8 4.12 -5.04 4.85
N LEU A 9 3.32 -4.71 3.83
CA LEU A 9 2.00 -5.32 3.65
C LEU A 9 2.11 -6.82 3.42
N SER A 10 3.06 -7.26 2.58
CA SER A 10 3.28 -8.68 2.30
C SER A 10 3.74 -9.44 3.55
N SER A 11 4.58 -8.84 4.38
CA SER A 11 5.05 -9.43 5.64
C SER A 11 3.97 -9.56 6.70
N VAL A 12 2.98 -8.68 6.70
CA VAL A 12 1.90 -8.69 7.70
C VAL A 12 0.72 -9.56 7.25
N THR A 13 0.58 -9.82 5.94
CA THR A 13 -0.61 -10.48 5.40
C THR A 13 -0.30 -11.75 4.63
N VAL A 14 0.45 -11.64 3.52
CA VAL A 14 0.76 -12.77 2.64
C VAL A 14 1.60 -13.84 3.36
N ILE A 15 2.65 -13.44 4.09
CA ILE A 15 3.54 -14.38 4.79
C ILE A 15 2.80 -15.13 5.91
N PRO A 16 2.10 -14.45 6.86
CA PRO A 16 1.37 -15.13 7.92
C PRO A 16 0.25 -16.02 7.38
N LEU A 17 -0.49 -15.58 6.34
CA LEU A 17 -1.52 -16.40 5.71
C LEU A 17 -0.92 -17.68 5.12
N GLY A 18 0.18 -17.58 4.35
CA GLY A 18 0.85 -18.75 3.78
C GLY A 18 1.42 -19.69 4.84
N LEU A 19 1.93 -19.17 5.94
CA LEU A 19 2.38 -19.98 7.07
C LEU A 19 1.21 -20.71 7.75
N ILE A 20 0.09 -20.04 7.97
CA ILE A 20 -1.11 -20.65 8.54
C ILE A 20 -1.63 -21.76 7.63
N LEU A 21 -1.78 -21.51 6.33
CA LEU A 21 -2.30 -22.52 5.41
C LEU A 21 -1.38 -23.75 5.29
N LYS A 22 -0.06 -23.57 5.40
CA LYS A 22 0.92 -24.67 5.26
C LYS A 22 1.16 -25.46 6.54
N PHE A 23 1.13 -24.80 7.70
CA PHE A 23 1.57 -25.39 8.98
C PHE A 23 0.47 -25.50 10.03
N SER A 24 -0.69 -24.87 9.84
CA SER A 24 -1.80 -25.01 10.79
C SER A 24 -2.40 -26.41 10.67
N PRO A 25 -2.46 -27.19 11.75
CA PRO A 25 -3.22 -28.45 11.78
C PRO A 25 -4.74 -28.20 11.84
N TRP A 26 -5.17 -26.95 12.01
CA TRP A 26 -6.57 -26.54 12.10
C TRP A 26 -7.05 -26.01 10.76
N GLU A 27 -8.14 -26.60 10.25
CA GLU A 27 -8.92 -26.00 9.19
C GLU A 27 -9.61 -24.75 9.75
N LEU A 28 -9.08 -23.58 9.41
CA LEU A 28 -9.66 -22.30 9.77
C LEU A 28 -10.48 -21.81 8.57
N PRO A 29 -11.77 -22.19 8.47
CA PRO A 29 -12.60 -21.74 7.38
C PRO A 29 -12.60 -20.21 7.39
N GLN A 30 -12.47 -19.62 6.19
CA GLN A 30 -12.59 -18.18 5.98
C GLN A 30 -11.42 -17.32 6.51
N ILE A 31 -10.29 -17.91 6.94
CA ILE A 31 -9.14 -17.11 7.42
C ILE A 31 -8.60 -16.14 6.38
N GLN A 32 -8.71 -16.46 5.08
CA GLN A 32 -8.43 -15.53 3.99
C GLN A 32 -9.21 -14.22 4.08
N PHE A 33 -10.48 -14.26 4.51
CA PHE A 33 -11.31 -13.07 4.63
C PHE A 33 -10.88 -12.20 5.82
N PHE A 34 -10.32 -12.78 6.87
CA PHE A 34 -9.71 -12.02 7.96
C PHE A 34 -8.51 -11.20 7.46
N PHE A 35 -7.59 -11.82 6.72
CA PHE A 35 -6.41 -11.12 6.18
C PHE A 35 -6.77 -10.11 5.10
N LEU A 36 -7.78 -10.39 4.26
CA LEU A 36 -8.33 -9.41 3.33
C LEU A 36 -8.98 -8.23 4.07
N GLY A 37 -9.80 -8.49 5.09
CA GLY A 37 -10.40 -7.47 5.94
C GLY A 37 -9.34 -6.59 6.63
N LEU A 38 -8.27 -7.21 7.11
CA LEU A 38 -7.12 -6.51 7.70
C LEU A 38 -6.45 -5.56 6.68
N LEU A 39 -6.26 -5.97 5.42
CA LEU A 39 -5.75 -5.08 4.36
C LEU A 39 -6.66 -3.88 4.14
N PHE A 40 -7.98 -4.06 4.18
CA PHE A 40 -8.95 -2.96 4.07
C PHE A 40 -8.87 -2.00 5.26
N VAL A 41 -8.76 -2.52 6.49
CA VAL A 41 -8.60 -1.68 7.69
C VAL A 41 -7.30 -0.89 7.63
N ILE A 42 -6.18 -1.53 7.26
CA ILE A 42 -4.89 -0.84 7.08
C ILE A 42 -5.02 0.24 6.01
N ARG A 43 -5.73 -0.02 4.91
CA ARG A 43 -6.00 1.00 3.90
C ARG A 43 -6.75 2.18 4.52
N ILE A 44 -7.87 1.96 5.21
CA ILE A 44 -8.67 3.05 5.79
C ILE A 44 -7.88 3.86 6.82
N VAL A 45 -7.19 3.20 7.74
CA VAL A 45 -6.46 3.85 8.85
C VAL A 45 -5.23 4.62 8.33
N PHE A 46 -4.46 4.03 7.41
CA PHE A 46 -3.22 4.65 6.91
C PHE A 46 -3.41 5.47 5.61
N TYR A 47 -4.58 5.43 4.97
CA TYR A 47 -4.94 6.24 3.80
C TYR A 47 -6.07 7.24 4.11
N ARG A 48 -5.83 8.13 5.08
CA ARG A 48 -6.51 9.43 5.06
C ARG A 48 -5.89 10.30 3.98
N GLU A 49 -6.30 10.10 2.72
CA GLU A 49 -5.67 10.71 1.54
C GLU A 49 -5.56 12.23 1.64
N GLU A 50 -6.57 12.91 2.19
CA GLU A 50 -6.54 14.37 2.35
C GLU A 50 -5.46 14.84 3.33
N GLU A 51 -5.31 14.16 4.45
CA GLU A 51 -4.33 14.48 5.49
C GLU A 51 -2.92 14.15 4.99
N TYR A 52 -2.78 13.05 4.26
CA TYR A 52 -1.52 12.66 3.61
C TYR A 52 -1.12 13.64 2.50
N LYS A 53 -2.06 14.12 1.68
CA LYS A 53 -1.82 15.15 0.64
C LYS A 53 -1.39 16.48 1.26
N LYS A 54 -2.02 16.91 2.36
CA LYS A 54 -1.65 18.13 3.10
C LYS A 54 -0.23 18.06 3.64
N ASN A 55 0.15 16.92 4.23
CA ASN A 55 1.50 16.71 4.76
C ASN A 55 2.56 16.53 3.66
N LEU A 56 2.19 15.98 2.50
CA LEU A 56 3.12 15.83 1.38
C LEU A 56 3.37 17.09 0.59
N LYS A 57 2.44 18.04 0.52
CA LYS A 57 2.62 19.28 -0.26
C LYS A 57 3.96 19.98 -0.02
N PRO A 58 4.38 20.30 1.22
CA PRO A 58 5.66 20.98 1.45
C PRO A 58 6.86 20.10 1.07
N VAL A 59 6.82 18.79 1.36
CA VAL A 59 7.91 17.84 1.05
C VAL A 59 8.03 17.60 -0.45
N ALA A 60 6.90 17.46 -1.15
CA ALA A 60 6.81 17.30 -2.58
C ALA A 60 7.31 18.56 -3.29
N LYS A 61 6.94 19.75 -2.82
CA LYS A 61 7.42 21.02 -3.38
C LYS A 61 8.94 21.14 -3.29
N ALA A 62 9.52 20.82 -2.13
CA ALA A 62 10.97 20.83 -1.93
C ALA A 62 11.69 19.76 -2.79
N ALA A 63 11.15 18.54 -2.86
CA ALA A 63 11.70 17.46 -3.68
C ALA A 63 11.62 17.76 -5.18
N LEU A 64 10.52 18.38 -5.62
CA LEU A 64 10.32 18.76 -7.01
C LEU A 64 11.23 19.93 -7.36
N GLN A 65 11.30 20.99 -6.54
CA GLN A 65 12.23 22.12 -6.72
C GLN A 65 13.68 21.65 -6.83
N LYS A 66 14.10 20.68 -6.01
CA LYS A 66 15.44 20.08 -6.11
C LYS A 66 15.67 19.32 -7.43
N LYS A 67 14.63 18.74 -8.02
CA LYS A 67 14.68 18.03 -9.31
C LYS A 67 14.69 18.97 -10.51
N ILE A 68 13.87 20.03 -10.50
CA ILE A 68 13.66 20.90 -11.66
C ILE A 68 14.47 22.21 -11.58
N GLY A 69 15.13 22.50 -10.46
CA GLY A 69 15.97 23.70 -10.28
C GLY A 69 15.22 25.03 -10.21
N ARG A 70 13.89 25.02 -10.35
CA ARG A 70 13.00 26.19 -10.28
C ARG A 70 11.88 25.96 -9.27
N VAL A 71 11.22 27.04 -8.85
CA VAL A 71 10.01 26.94 -8.02
C VAL A 71 8.92 26.21 -8.84
N PRO A 72 8.44 25.05 -8.38
CA PRO A 72 7.36 24.34 -9.06
C PRO A 72 6.04 25.08 -8.86
N SER A 73 5.20 25.03 -9.89
CA SER A 73 3.83 25.51 -9.82
C SER A 73 2.96 24.56 -8.99
N ASP A 74 1.83 25.06 -8.48
CA ASP A 74 0.89 24.23 -7.72
C ASP A 74 0.35 23.02 -8.51
N PRO A 75 0.00 23.14 -9.82
CA PRO A 75 -0.39 21.99 -10.64
C PRO A 75 0.69 20.91 -10.75
N GLU A 76 1.95 21.31 -10.93
CA GLU A 76 3.09 20.38 -11.02
C GLU A 76 3.34 19.65 -9.70
N THR A 77 3.16 20.35 -8.58
CA THR A 77 3.28 19.76 -7.25
C THR A 77 2.16 18.74 -6.99
N ILE A 78 0.93 19.04 -7.45
CA ILE A 78 -0.22 18.14 -7.33
C ILE A 78 -0.01 16.89 -8.20
N ASP A 79 0.36 17.03 -9.48
CA ASP A 79 0.65 15.90 -10.38
C ASP A 79 1.75 14.99 -9.80
N TYR A 80 2.80 15.57 -9.21
CA TYR A 80 3.85 14.80 -8.56
C TYR A 80 3.35 14.01 -7.35
N ILE A 81 2.46 14.59 -6.54
CA ILE A 81 1.84 13.92 -5.40
C ILE A 81 0.91 12.79 -5.88
N ASP A 82 0.09 13.05 -6.90
CA ASP A 82 -0.85 12.07 -7.45
C ASP A 82 -0.10 10.88 -8.09
N LYS A 83 1.02 11.11 -8.78
CA LYS A 83 1.90 10.03 -9.26
C LYS A 83 2.47 9.18 -8.13
N LYS A 84 2.87 9.79 -7.01
CA LYS A 84 3.32 9.04 -5.82
C LYS A 84 2.19 8.22 -5.22
N LEU A 85 1.00 8.80 -5.11
CA LEU A 85 -0.19 8.12 -4.59
C LEU A 85 -0.61 6.95 -5.48
N ALA A 86 -0.57 7.12 -6.81
CA ALA A 86 -0.84 6.05 -7.76
C ALA A 86 0.12 4.87 -7.56
N GLY A 87 1.42 5.13 -7.37
CA GLY A 87 2.41 4.09 -7.07
C GLY A 87 2.14 3.34 -5.76
N ARG A 88 1.55 4.03 -4.77
CA ARG A 88 1.10 3.47 -3.49
C ARG A 88 -0.14 2.59 -3.66
N ASN A 89 -1.12 3.05 -4.44
CA ASN A 89 -2.35 2.32 -4.74
C ASN A 89 -2.07 1.04 -5.52
N VAL A 90 -1.16 1.09 -6.50
CA VAL A 90 -0.70 -0.10 -7.24
C VAL A 90 -0.11 -1.14 -6.28
N ALA A 91 0.75 -0.73 -5.34
CA ALA A 91 1.33 -1.66 -4.36
C ALA A 91 0.25 -2.36 -3.51
N PHE A 92 -0.80 -1.63 -3.10
CA PHE A 92 -1.93 -2.21 -2.38
C PHE A 92 -2.70 -3.24 -3.21
N PHE A 93 -3.04 -2.90 -4.45
CA PHE A 93 -3.76 -3.82 -5.32
C PHE A 93 -2.96 -5.09 -5.63
N VAL A 94 -1.65 -4.95 -5.82
CA VAL A 94 -0.76 -6.11 -6.01
C VAL A 94 -0.76 -7.02 -4.79
N VAL A 95 -0.68 -6.47 -3.57
CA VAL A 95 -0.69 -7.30 -2.34
C VAL A 95 -2.04 -7.95 -2.10
N ILE A 96 -3.15 -7.24 -2.36
CA ILE A 96 -4.50 -7.82 -2.29
C ILE A 96 -4.61 -9.00 -3.28
N GLY A 97 -4.16 -8.81 -4.52
CA GLY A 97 -4.15 -9.85 -5.54
C GLY A 97 -3.28 -11.06 -5.14
N LEU A 98 -2.10 -10.83 -4.59
CA LEU A 98 -1.23 -11.89 -4.06
C LEU A 98 -1.89 -12.66 -2.92
N THR A 99 -2.52 -11.96 -1.98
CA THR A 99 -3.24 -12.58 -0.85
C THR A 99 -4.38 -13.46 -1.35
N PHE A 100 -5.11 -12.99 -2.36
CA PHE A 100 -6.19 -13.75 -2.99
C PHE A 100 -5.67 -14.99 -3.75
N LEU A 101 -4.56 -14.86 -4.50
CA LEU A 101 -3.93 -16.00 -5.17
C LEU A 101 -3.47 -17.05 -4.16
N VAL A 102 -2.78 -16.65 -3.08
CA VAL A 102 -2.38 -17.58 -2.01
C VAL A 102 -3.60 -18.29 -1.42
N SER A 103 -4.75 -17.62 -1.30
CA SER A 103 -5.97 -18.22 -0.78
C SER A 103 -6.65 -19.22 -1.73
N ILE A 104 -6.32 -19.19 -3.03
CA ILE A 104 -6.85 -20.13 -4.03
C ILE A 104 -5.94 -21.35 -4.19
N PHE A 105 -4.63 -21.15 -4.10
CA PHE A 105 -3.62 -22.18 -4.43
C PHE A 105 -3.06 -22.93 -3.22
N ALA A 106 -3.34 -22.49 -2.00
CA ALA A 106 -2.96 -23.17 -0.76
C ALA A 106 -4.17 -23.87 -0.14
#